data_AF-F4PI83-F1
#
_entry.id   AF-F4PI83-F1
#
_cell.length_a   1.000
_cell.length_b   1.000
_cell.length_c   1.000
_cell.angle_alpha   90.00
_cell.angle_beta   90.00
_cell.angle_gamma   90.00
#
_symmetry.space_group_name_H-M   'P 1'
#
loop_
_entity.id
_entity.type
_entity.pdbx_description
1 polymer ?
#
loop_
_entity_poly.entity_id
_entity_poly.type
_entity_poly.pdbx_seq_one_letter_code
_entity_poly.pdbx_strand_id
1 'polypeptide(L)'
;MGSKILTFSSIALFVISLVLLTVGFSSYWYVYESRIDSDTKIYIKYNKEKIVDEDRETSYTQDWSDQDDRKNEKKTYNIALAFDVLAWIVTILVIGLLLVSLKVSNKLVKFLTIGLSILSLIFIIISFGSFTKLPDAIDQDIKDRNLICNDDICEKFLNGSSNGPSVGWSVVVASMLFTFGGILISAFTLLKH
;
A
#
# COMPACT_ATOMS: atom_id res chain seq x y z
N MET A 1 -35.24 -9.15 -3.15
CA MET A 1 -34.80 -7.98 -2.34
C MET A 1 -33.39 -8.16 -1.79
N GLY A 2 -33.03 -9.33 -1.23
CA GLY A 2 -31.71 -9.59 -0.64
C GLY A 2 -30.49 -9.40 -1.55
N SER A 3 -30.56 -9.79 -2.84
CA SER A 3 -29.40 -9.64 -3.76
C SER A 3 -28.97 -8.19 -3.94
N LYS A 4 -29.90 -7.22 -4.02
CA LYS A 4 -29.55 -5.80 -4.16
C LYS A 4 -28.82 -5.28 -2.92
N ILE A 5 -29.27 -5.68 -1.73
CA ILE A 5 -28.65 -5.28 -0.46
C ILE A 5 -27.20 -5.77 -0.41
N LEU A 6 -26.96 -7.04 -0.79
CA LEU A 6 -25.61 -7.60 -0.82
C LEU A 6 -24.70 -6.88 -1.85
N THR A 7 -25.22 -6.53 -3.02
CA THR A 7 -24.48 -5.72 -4.00
C THR A 7 -24.12 -4.35 -3.42
N PHE A 8 -25.05 -3.66 -2.75
CA PHE A 8 -24.78 -2.39 -2.08
C PHE A 8 -23.72 -2.53 -0.98
N SER A 9 -23.78 -3.58 -0.17
CA SER A 9 -22.75 -3.86 0.84
C SER A 9 -21.39 -4.07 0.21
N SER A 10 -21.30 -4.83 -0.90
CA SER A 10 -20.05 -5.02 -1.63
C SER A 10 -19.50 -3.70 -2.17
N ILE A 11 -20.35 -2.85 -2.77
CA ILE A 11 -19.96 -1.51 -3.23
C ILE A 11 -19.40 -0.68 -2.07
N ALA A 12 -20.06 -0.68 -0.92
CA ALA A 12 -19.60 0.06 0.25
C ALA A 12 -18.21 -0.40 0.70
N LEU A 13 -17.94 -1.71 0.71
CA LEU A 13 -16.61 -2.24 1.05
C LEU A 13 -15.54 -1.81 0.05
N PHE A 14 -15.84 -1.82 -1.26
CA PHE A 14 -14.89 -1.32 -2.27
C PHE A 14 -14.66 0.19 -2.18
N VAL A 15 -15.69 0.98 -1.85
CA VAL A 15 -15.55 2.42 -1.62
C VAL A 15 -14.68 2.70 -0.39
N ILE A 16 -14.88 1.98 0.71
CA ILE A 16 -14.03 2.09 1.91
C ILE A 16 -12.59 1.72 1.55
N SER A 17 -12.37 0.61 0.84
CA SER A 17 -11.06 0.19 0.35
C SER A 17 -10.40 1.27 -0.52
N LEU A 18 -11.15 1.91 -1.43
CA LEU A 18 -10.65 2.98 -2.28
C LEU A 18 -10.20 4.22 -1.48
N VAL A 19 -10.98 4.61 -0.47
CA VAL A 19 -10.62 5.71 0.45
C VAL A 19 -9.35 5.35 1.22
N LEU A 20 -9.26 4.12 1.75
CA LEU A 20 -8.08 3.66 2.46
C LEU A 20 -6.83 3.63 1.56
N LEU A 21 -6.91 3.14 0.32
CA LEU A 21 -5.79 3.23 -0.63
C LEU A 21 -5.34 4.68 -0.84
N THR A 22 -6.29 5.61 -0.93
CA THR A 22 -6.00 7.04 -1.10
C THR A 22 -5.29 7.64 0.12
N VAL A 23 -5.73 7.27 1.32
CA VAL A 23 -5.06 7.64 2.57
C VAL A 23 -3.66 7.01 2.63
N GLY A 24 -3.51 5.76 2.19
CA GLY A 24 -2.23 5.06 2.08
C GLY A 24 -1.24 5.82 1.20
N PHE A 25 -1.65 6.30 0.02
CA PHE A 25 -0.81 7.13 -0.84
C PHE A 25 -0.33 8.43 -0.19
N SER A 26 -1.19 9.01 0.65
CA SER A 26 -0.95 10.33 1.26
C SER A 26 -0.14 10.23 2.56
N SER A 27 0.04 9.03 3.09
CA SER A 27 0.63 8.77 4.40
C SER A 27 2.08 8.27 4.29
N TYR A 28 2.79 8.33 5.41
CA TYR A 28 4.10 7.71 5.54
C TYR A 28 3.95 6.19 5.71
N TRP A 29 4.81 5.45 5.02
CA TRP A 29 4.77 3.99 4.97
C TRP A 29 5.74 3.34 5.93
N TYR A 30 6.87 3.98 6.15
CA TYR A 30 7.94 3.47 6.99
C TYR A 30 8.51 4.57 7.84
N VAL A 31 8.93 4.23 9.05
CA VAL A 31 9.69 5.10 9.93
C VAL A 31 10.93 4.34 10.39
N TYR A 32 12.07 5.03 10.45
CA TYR A 32 13.24 4.54 11.15
C TYR A 32 13.90 5.66 11.95
N GLU A 33 14.51 5.27 13.05
CA GLU A 33 15.24 6.14 13.98
C GLU A 33 16.73 5.91 13.75
N SER A 34 17.47 6.97 13.47
CA SER A 34 18.93 6.93 13.40
C SER A 34 19.47 7.52 14.70
N ARG A 35 20.16 6.70 15.50
CA ARG A 35 20.79 7.12 16.76
C ARG A 35 22.26 7.52 16.61
N ILE A 36 22.76 7.63 15.38
CA ILE A 36 24.19 7.81 15.13
C ILE A 36 24.65 9.23 15.49
N ASP A 37 23.81 10.26 15.28
CA ASP A 37 24.21 11.67 15.48
C ASP A 37 23.24 12.53 16.33
N SER A 38 22.02 12.06 16.59
CA SER A 38 20.92 12.72 17.36
C SER A 38 19.70 11.79 17.38
N ASP A 39 18.68 12.04 18.20
CA ASP A 39 17.38 11.34 18.09
C ASP A 39 16.63 11.79 16.81
N THR A 40 17.14 11.35 15.64
CA THR A 40 16.58 11.69 14.34
C THR A 40 15.60 10.62 13.86
N LYS A 41 14.35 11.03 13.62
CA LYS A 41 13.30 10.18 13.02
C LYS A 41 13.10 10.51 11.56
N ILE A 42 13.17 9.49 10.72
CA ILE A 42 13.02 9.60 9.27
C ILE A 42 11.73 8.89 8.87
N TYR A 43 10.77 9.69 8.39
CA TYR A 43 9.48 9.22 7.89
C TYR A 43 9.51 9.17 6.37
N ILE A 44 9.27 7.98 5.83
CA ILE A 44 9.39 7.75 4.41
C ILE A 44 8.02 7.53 3.78
N LYS A 45 7.76 8.24 2.68
CA LYS A 45 6.63 7.99 1.78
C LYS A 45 7.15 7.81 0.35
N TYR A 46 6.24 7.45 -0.56
CA TYR A 46 6.59 7.10 -1.94
C TYR A 46 7.45 8.12 -2.69
N ASN A 47 7.22 9.41 -2.49
CA ASN A 47 7.86 10.48 -3.27
C ASN A 47 8.72 11.45 -2.44
N LYS A 48 8.67 11.37 -1.11
CA LYS A 48 9.45 12.23 -0.22
C LYS A 48 9.82 11.50 1.06
N GLU A 49 10.78 12.04 1.77
CA GLU A 49 11.02 11.72 3.17
C GLU A 49 10.95 12.99 4.02
N LYS A 50 10.56 12.82 5.29
CA LYS A 50 10.56 13.86 6.30
C LYS A 50 11.54 13.46 7.38
N ILE A 51 12.52 14.32 7.62
CA ILE A 51 13.53 14.16 8.66
C ILE A 51 13.12 15.06 9.81
N VAL A 52 13.05 14.49 11.02
CA VAL A 52 12.73 15.19 12.27
C VAL A 52 13.92 14.97 13.20
N ASP A 53 14.64 16.04 13.48
CA ASP A 53 15.73 16.08 14.46
C ASP A 53 15.12 16.57 15.78
N GLU A 54 14.89 15.66 16.72
CA GLU A 54 14.24 15.98 18.01
C GLU A 54 15.15 16.86 18.89
N ASP A 55 16.47 16.68 18.80
CA ASP A 55 17.45 17.44 19.59
C ASP A 55 17.53 18.90 19.17
N ARG A 56 17.36 19.19 17.86
CA ARG A 56 17.41 20.54 17.31
C ARG A 56 16.04 21.19 17.13
N GLU A 57 14.96 20.48 17.45
CA GLU A 57 13.57 20.89 17.17
C GLU A 57 13.36 21.28 15.69
N THR A 58 14.10 20.66 14.77
CA THR A 58 14.02 20.99 13.34
C THR A 58 13.37 19.86 12.56
N SER A 59 12.61 20.22 11.52
CA SER A 59 12.10 19.25 10.56
C SER A 59 12.21 19.79 9.15
N TYR A 60 12.65 18.95 8.23
CA TYR A 60 12.71 19.26 6.81
C TYR A 60 12.24 18.08 5.97
N THR A 61 11.87 18.36 4.73
CA THR A 61 11.38 17.36 3.77
C THR A 61 12.29 17.35 2.57
N GLN A 62 12.70 16.16 2.13
CA GLN A 62 13.52 15.98 0.94
C GLN A 62 12.79 15.11 -0.07
N ASP A 63 12.91 15.46 -1.35
CA ASP A 63 12.36 14.67 -2.45
C ASP A 63 13.35 13.56 -2.84
N TRP A 64 12.83 12.39 -3.22
CA TRP A 64 13.68 11.25 -3.65
C TRP A 64 14.49 11.52 -4.92
N SER A 65 14.19 12.60 -5.65
CA SER A 65 14.98 13.00 -6.83
C SER A 65 16.43 13.31 -6.45
N ASP A 66 16.66 13.70 -5.20
CA ASP A 66 17.95 14.25 -4.76
C ASP A 66 18.82 13.20 -4.05
N GLN A 67 18.40 11.93 -4.07
CA GLN A 67 19.04 10.83 -3.36
C GLN A 67 19.40 9.67 -4.29
N ASP A 68 20.42 9.89 -5.13
CA ASP A 68 20.90 8.90 -6.10
C ASP A 68 21.49 7.63 -5.45
N ASP A 69 21.97 7.76 -4.22
CA ASP A 69 22.67 6.68 -3.55
C ASP A 69 21.73 5.62 -2.93
N ARG A 70 20.40 5.81 -2.95
CA ARG A 70 19.37 4.88 -2.39
C ARG A 70 18.51 4.26 -3.48
N LYS A 71 19.17 3.75 -4.52
CA LYS A 71 18.52 3.30 -5.76
C LYS A 71 17.61 2.09 -5.54
N ASN A 72 18.02 1.11 -4.73
CA ASN A 72 17.26 -0.12 -4.54
C ASN A 72 16.06 0.13 -3.63
N GLU A 73 16.23 0.95 -2.60
CA GLU A 73 15.12 1.38 -1.74
C GLU A 73 14.06 2.14 -2.54
N LYS A 74 14.48 3.16 -3.30
CA LYS A 74 13.60 3.93 -4.19
C LYS A 74 12.86 3.05 -5.19
N LYS A 75 13.54 2.03 -5.74
CA LYS A 75 12.93 1.04 -6.64
C LYS A 75 11.81 0.27 -5.94
N THR A 76 12.00 -0.14 -4.69
CA THR A 76 10.97 -0.84 -3.90
C THR A 76 9.72 0.04 -3.71
N TYR A 77 9.90 1.31 -3.33
CA TYR A 77 8.80 2.27 -3.21
C TYR A 77 8.07 2.50 -4.54
N ASN A 78 8.80 2.65 -5.64
CA ASN A 78 8.21 2.87 -6.97
C ASN A 78 7.40 1.66 -7.46
N ILE A 79 7.89 0.44 -7.22
CA ILE A 79 7.16 -0.78 -7.56
C ILE A 79 5.84 -0.83 -6.78
N ALA A 80 5.91 -0.63 -5.45
CA ALA A 80 4.72 -0.65 -4.61
C ALA A 80 3.71 0.43 -5.03
N LEU A 81 4.17 1.67 -5.27
CA LEU A 81 3.32 2.76 -5.76
C LEU A 81 2.62 2.40 -7.07
N ALA A 82 3.35 1.83 -8.03
CA ALA A 82 2.78 1.46 -9.33
C ALA A 82 1.65 0.43 -9.18
N PHE A 83 1.85 -0.59 -8.33
CA PHE A 83 0.82 -1.60 -8.08
C PHE A 83 -0.37 -1.06 -7.28
N ASP A 84 -0.14 -0.20 -6.29
CA ASP A 84 -1.25 0.47 -5.58
C ASP A 84 -2.08 1.35 -6.54
N VAL A 85 -1.43 2.10 -7.45
CA VAL A 85 -2.14 2.93 -8.45
C VAL A 85 -2.97 2.07 -9.39
N LEU A 86 -2.42 0.94 -9.85
CA LEU A 86 -3.16 -0.02 -10.66
C LEU A 86 -4.35 -0.60 -9.88
N ALA A 87 -4.16 -0.99 -8.62
CA ALA A 87 -5.24 -1.46 -7.76
C ALA A 87 -6.34 -0.41 -7.59
N TRP A 88 -5.97 0.86 -7.39
CA TRP A 88 -6.90 1.98 -7.26
C TRP A 88 -7.76 2.15 -8.52
N ILE A 89 -7.14 2.17 -9.70
CA ILE A 89 -7.84 2.28 -10.99
C ILE A 89 -8.79 1.09 -11.19
N VAL A 90 -8.30 -0.14 -10.97
CA VAL A 90 -9.13 -1.35 -11.13
C VAL A 90 -10.30 -1.36 -10.15
N THR A 91 -10.10 -0.89 -8.91
CA THR A 91 -11.16 -0.78 -7.90
C THR A 91 -12.27 0.18 -8.34
N ILE A 92 -11.94 1.30 -8.98
CA ILE A 92 -12.95 2.20 -9.56
C ILE A 92 -13.75 1.50 -10.67
N LEU A 93 -13.07 0.76 -11.54
CA LEU A 93 -13.75 0.00 -12.59
C LEU A 93 -14.70 -1.06 -12.01
N VAL A 94 -14.27 -1.75 -10.94
CA VAL A 94 -15.11 -2.71 -10.21
C VAL A 94 -16.34 -2.04 -9.62
N ILE A 95 -16.20 -0.88 -8.98
CA ILE A 95 -17.34 -0.11 -8.44
C ILE A 95 -18.30 0.27 -9.58
N GLY A 96 -17.79 0.74 -10.71
CA GLY A 96 -18.58 1.06 -11.89
C GLY A 96 -19.36 -0.15 -12.42
N LEU A 97 -18.71 -1.31 -12.55
CA LEU A 97 -19.35 -2.54 -13.01
C LEU A 97 -20.40 -3.05 -12.01
N LEU A 98 -20.16 -2.94 -10.70
CA LEU A 98 -21.15 -3.27 -9.68
C LEU A 98 -22.39 -2.37 -9.80
N LEU A 99 -22.22 -1.07 -10.06
CA LEU A 99 -23.34 -0.15 -10.30
C LEU A 99 -24.11 -0.51 -11.57
N VAL A 100 -23.42 -0.87 -12.66
CA VAL A 100 -24.06 -1.35 -13.90
C VAL A 100 -24.84 -2.64 -13.63
N SER A 101 -24.29 -3.55 -12.81
CA SER A 101 -24.93 -4.84 -12.48
C SER A 101 -26.28 -4.70 -11.77
N LEU A 102 -26.53 -3.56 -11.09
CA LEU A 102 -27.82 -3.26 -10.47
C LEU A 102 -28.95 -3.03 -11.49
N LYS A 103 -28.61 -2.58 -12.71
CA LYS A 103 -29.57 -2.32 -13.79
C LYS A 103 -29.55 -3.40 -14.86
N VAL A 104 -28.37 -3.91 -15.20
CA VAL A 104 -28.16 -4.87 -16.29
C VAL A 104 -27.36 -6.05 -15.75
N SER A 105 -28.02 -7.20 -15.61
CA SER A 105 -27.39 -8.44 -15.15
C SER A 105 -27.11 -9.35 -16.35
N ASN A 106 -25.97 -9.15 -17.02
CA ASN A 106 -25.44 -10.10 -18.00
C ASN A 106 -24.27 -10.89 -17.40
N LYS A 107 -24.14 -12.17 -17.77
CA LYS A 107 -23.04 -13.06 -17.38
C LYS A 107 -21.66 -12.44 -17.63
N LEU A 108 -21.49 -11.70 -18.72
CA LEU A 108 -20.22 -11.03 -19.04
C LEU A 108 -19.84 -9.99 -17.96
N VAL A 109 -20.78 -9.14 -17.54
CA VAL A 109 -20.54 -8.12 -16.51
C VAL A 109 -20.17 -8.78 -15.18
N LYS A 110 -20.86 -9.88 -14.83
CA LYS A 110 -20.57 -10.65 -13.61
C LYS A 110 -19.15 -11.21 -13.61
N PHE A 111 -18.77 -11.87 -14.71
CA PHE A 111 -17.44 -12.46 -14.86
C PHE A 111 -16.33 -11.41 -14.84
N LEU A 112 -16.51 -10.31 -15.56
CA LEU A 112 -15.56 -9.18 -15.56
C LEU A 112 -15.44 -8.55 -14.16
N THR A 113 -16.56 -8.37 -13.45
CA THR A 113 -16.54 -7.80 -12.10
C THR A 113 -15.72 -8.66 -11.15
N ILE A 114 -15.97 -9.98 -11.12
CA ILE A 114 -15.23 -10.91 -10.26
C ILE A 114 -13.74 -10.93 -10.64
N GLY A 115 -13.44 -11.07 -11.93
CA GLY A 115 -12.07 -11.12 -12.43
C GLY A 115 -11.27 -9.86 -12.09
N LEU A 116 -11.83 -8.68 -12.34
CA LEU A 116 -11.19 -7.40 -12.00
C LEU A 116 -11.07 -7.19 -10.49
N SER A 117 -12.05 -7.66 -9.71
CA SER A 117 -11.95 -7.55 -8.24
C SER A 117 -10.79 -8.38 -7.70
N ILE A 118 -10.64 -9.62 -8.19
CA ILE A 118 -9.49 -10.49 -7.84
C ILE A 118 -8.18 -9.85 -8.30
N LEU A 119 -8.14 -9.30 -9.52
CA LEU A 119 -6.97 -8.62 -10.05
C LEU A 119 -6.56 -7.41 -9.18
N SER A 120 -7.52 -6.60 -8.71
CA SER A 120 -7.25 -5.50 -7.78
C SER A 120 -6.58 -6.01 -6.50
N LEU A 121 -7.12 -7.07 -5.89
CA LEU A 121 -6.55 -7.67 -4.68
C LEU A 121 -5.11 -8.17 -4.93
N ILE A 122 -4.85 -8.81 -6.07
CA ILE A 122 -3.50 -9.25 -6.44
C ILE A 122 -2.53 -8.06 -6.50
N PHE A 123 -2.93 -6.94 -7.10
CA PHE A 123 -2.10 -5.74 -7.13
C PHE A 123 -1.82 -5.18 -5.73
N ILE A 124 -2.82 -5.14 -4.83
CA ILE A 124 -2.61 -4.71 -3.43
C ILE A 124 -1.63 -5.66 -2.73
N ILE A 125 -1.74 -6.97 -2.93
CA ILE A 125 -0.83 -7.97 -2.35
C ILE A 125 0.60 -7.79 -2.88
N ILE A 126 0.79 -7.55 -4.18
CA ILE A 126 2.11 -7.34 -4.76
C ILE A 126 2.73 -6.03 -4.24
N SER A 127 1.94 -4.96 -4.15
CA SER A 127 2.40 -3.69 -3.56
C SER A 127 2.87 -3.91 -2.12
N PHE A 128 2.01 -4.51 -1.31
CA PHE A 128 2.31 -4.86 0.08
C PHE A 128 3.56 -5.76 0.22
N GLY A 129 3.66 -6.80 -0.62
CA GLY A 129 4.79 -7.73 -0.62
C GLY A 129 6.08 -7.13 -1.17
N SER A 130 6.02 -6.01 -1.88
CA SER A 130 7.23 -5.28 -2.28
C SER A 130 7.88 -4.61 -1.06
N PHE A 131 7.06 -4.08 -0.15
CA PHE A 131 7.54 -3.46 1.10
C PHE A 131 8.23 -4.42 2.06
N THR A 132 7.88 -5.71 2.06
CA THR A 132 8.57 -6.68 2.93
C THR A 132 10.02 -6.90 2.51
N LYS A 133 10.40 -6.54 1.27
CA LYS A 133 11.78 -6.56 0.76
C LYS A 133 12.54 -5.26 1.01
N LEU A 134 11.93 -4.28 1.68
CA LEU A 134 12.56 -2.99 1.94
C LEU A 134 13.88 -3.12 2.74
N PRO A 135 13.98 -3.95 3.80
CA PRO A 135 15.25 -4.13 4.51
C PRO A 135 16.36 -4.69 3.62
N ASP A 136 16.05 -5.67 2.77
CA ASP A 136 17.01 -6.24 1.83
C ASP A 136 17.51 -5.19 0.82
N ALA A 137 16.61 -4.31 0.37
CA ALA A 137 16.95 -3.23 -0.55
C ALA A 137 17.85 -2.17 0.12
N ILE A 138 17.60 -1.85 1.39
CA ILE A 138 18.42 -0.95 2.20
C ILE A 138 19.81 -1.56 2.45
N ASP A 139 19.87 -2.83 2.85
CA ASP A 139 21.13 -3.56 3.03
C ASP A 139 21.96 -3.59 1.73
N GLN A 140 21.31 -3.79 0.59
CA GLN A 140 21.97 -3.72 -0.71
C GLN A 140 22.52 -2.31 -1.01
N ASP A 141 21.75 -1.25 -0.75
CA ASP A 141 22.20 0.13 -0.94
C ASP A 141 23.38 0.49 -0.01
N ILE A 142 23.42 -0.04 1.21
CA ILE A 142 24.53 0.14 2.16
C ILE A 142 25.79 -0.58 1.67
N LYS A 143 25.65 -1.84 1.23
CA LYS A 143 26.76 -2.63 0.67
C LYS A 143 27.34 -2.02 -0.59
N ASP A 144 26.51 -1.50 -1.48
CA ASP A 144 26.94 -0.82 -2.71
C ASP A 144 27.81 0.42 -2.41
N ARG A 145 27.71 1.00 -1.21
CA ARG A 145 28.53 2.13 -0.74
C ARG A 145 29.77 1.73 0.07
N ASN A 146 30.03 0.44 0.24
CA ASN A 146 31.08 -0.08 1.13
C ASN A 146 30.91 0.37 2.60
N LEU A 147 29.66 0.58 3.03
CA LEU A 147 29.34 0.88 4.43
C LEU A 147 28.97 -0.41 5.18
N ILE A 148 29.23 -0.44 6.48
CA ILE A 148 28.77 -1.53 7.35
C ILE A 148 27.37 -1.18 7.79
N CYS A 149 26.42 -2.09 7.59
CA CYS A 149 25.09 -1.86 8.12
C CYS A 149 25.11 -1.97 9.64
N ASN A 150 24.65 -0.92 10.31
CA ASN A 150 24.38 -0.98 11.73
C ASN A 150 23.11 -1.83 11.92
N ASP A 151 23.17 -2.82 12.80
CA ASP A 151 22.17 -3.90 12.90
C ASP A 151 20.72 -3.36 12.98
N ASP A 152 20.49 -2.22 13.66
CA ASP A 152 19.15 -1.63 13.83
C ASP A 152 18.46 -1.24 12.50
N ILE A 153 19.20 -0.78 11.47
CA ILE A 153 18.61 -0.28 10.21
C ILE A 153 18.36 -1.42 9.21
N CYS A 154 19.23 -2.43 9.20
CA CYS A 154 19.06 -3.63 8.35
C CYS A 154 18.28 -4.75 9.03
N GLU A 155 17.84 -4.54 10.27
CA GLU A 155 16.99 -5.49 10.97
C GLU A 155 15.64 -5.69 10.25
N LYS A 156 14.96 -6.78 10.61
CA LYS A 156 13.74 -7.23 9.95
C LYS A 156 12.65 -6.14 9.99
N PHE A 157 11.94 -5.99 8.88
CA PHE A 157 10.83 -5.04 8.67
C PHE A 157 9.79 -4.94 9.81
N LEU A 158 9.52 -6.03 10.54
CA LEU A 158 8.50 -6.10 11.60
C LEU A 158 9.07 -6.22 13.03
N ASN A 159 10.40 -6.18 13.21
CA ASN A 159 11.02 -6.47 14.49
C ASN A 159 12.01 -5.40 14.99
N GLY A 160 12.16 -4.29 14.27
CA GLY A 160 12.99 -3.18 14.74
C GLY A 160 12.36 -2.50 15.96
N SER A 161 13.15 -2.28 17.01
CA SER A 161 12.67 -1.63 18.24
C SER A 161 12.21 -0.17 18.01
N SER A 162 12.76 0.48 16.98
CA SER A 162 12.49 1.86 16.58
C SER A 162 12.12 2.01 15.09
N ASN A 163 12.18 0.91 14.33
CA ASN A 163 12.08 0.91 12.88
C ASN A 163 10.94 0.00 12.43
N GLY A 164 10.06 0.48 11.56
CA GLY A 164 8.95 -0.34 11.12
C GLY A 164 7.88 0.35 10.29
N PRO A 165 6.82 -0.41 9.95
CA PRO A 165 5.69 0.09 9.20
C PRO A 165 4.99 1.22 9.97
N SER A 166 4.65 2.28 9.25
CA SER A 166 3.88 3.41 9.75
C SER A 166 2.42 3.33 9.30
N VAL A 167 1.66 4.40 9.52
CA VAL A 167 0.21 4.49 9.30
C VAL A 167 -0.18 4.08 7.87
N GLY A 168 0.59 4.49 6.85
CA GLY A 168 0.31 4.18 5.45
C GLY A 168 0.26 2.67 5.18
N TRP A 169 1.19 1.92 5.76
CA TRP A 169 1.22 0.46 5.62
C TRP A 169 0.00 -0.20 6.26
N SER A 170 -0.35 0.18 7.50
CA SER A 170 -1.51 -0.38 8.21
C SER A 170 -2.82 -0.09 7.49
N VAL A 171 -2.93 1.10 6.90
CA VAL A 171 -4.10 1.51 6.11
C VAL A 171 -4.26 0.66 4.84
N VAL A 172 -3.17 0.31 4.17
CA VAL A 172 -3.23 -0.58 2.99
C VAL A 172 -3.58 -2.02 3.38
N VAL A 173 -3.11 -2.52 4.52
CA VAL A 173 -3.57 -3.82 5.06
C VAL A 173 -5.07 -3.80 5.31
N ALA A 174 -5.58 -2.76 5.98
CA ALA A 174 -7.01 -2.61 6.19
C ALA A 174 -7.76 -2.58 4.85
N SER A 175 -7.26 -1.82 3.86
CA SER A 175 -7.84 -1.78 2.52
C SER A 175 -7.93 -3.17 1.89
N MET A 176 -6.86 -3.96 1.96
CA MET A 176 -6.81 -5.34 1.45
C MET A 176 -7.92 -6.21 2.04
N LEU A 177 -8.17 -6.12 3.36
CA LEU A 177 -9.24 -6.86 4.03
C LEU A 177 -10.63 -6.43 3.53
N PHE A 178 -10.85 -5.11 3.34
CA PHE A 178 -12.09 -4.60 2.78
C PHE A 178 -12.29 -5.01 1.31
N THR A 179 -11.24 -4.99 0.48
CA THR A 179 -11.27 -5.50 -0.89
C THR A 179 -11.64 -6.98 -0.90
N PHE A 180 -11.00 -7.79 -0.06
CA PHE A 180 -11.27 -9.22 0.06
C PHE A 180 -12.72 -9.49 0.49
N GLY A 181 -13.23 -8.79 1.51
CA GLY A 181 -14.64 -8.86 1.88
C GLY A 181 -15.58 -8.47 0.75
N GLY A 182 -15.26 -7.41 0.02
CA GLY A 182 -15.99 -6.95 -1.17
C GLY A 182 -16.06 -8.01 -2.27
N ILE A 183 -14.95 -8.73 -2.51
CA ILE A 183 -14.86 -9.86 -3.44
C ILE A 183 -15.76 -11.01 -2.99
N LEU A 184 -15.70 -11.42 -1.73
CA LEU A 184 -16.50 -12.55 -1.24
C LEU A 184 -18.00 -12.27 -1.37
N ILE A 185 -18.45 -11.07 -0.98
CA ILE A 185 -19.86 -10.69 -1.08
C ILE A 185 -20.30 -10.56 -2.54
N SER A 186 -19.48 -9.94 -3.40
CA SER A 186 -19.82 -9.81 -4.83
C SER A 186 -19.87 -11.17 -5.53
N ALA A 187 -18.88 -12.04 -5.31
CA ALA A 187 -18.86 -13.38 -5.89
C ALA A 187 -20.07 -14.20 -5.46
N PHE A 188 -20.41 -14.21 -4.16
CA PHE A 188 -21.60 -14.91 -3.67
C PHE A 188 -22.89 -14.38 -4.30
N THR A 189 -23.01 -13.06 -4.44
CA THR A 189 -24.21 -12.42 -5.02
C THR A 189 -24.34 -12.68 -6.51
N LEU A 190 -23.23 -12.64 -7.24
CA LEU A 190 -23.20 -12.76 -8.70
C LEU A 190 -23.27 -14.22 -9.19
N LEU A 191 -22.78 -15.20 -8.41
CA LEU A 191 -22.82 -16.61 -8.79
C LEU A 191 -24.16 -17.29 -8.48
N LYS A 192 -24.93 -16.78 -7.52
CA LYS A 192 -26.23 -17.35 -7.14
C LYS A 192 -27.37 -17.02 -8.12
N HIS A 193 -27.15 -16.06 -9.02
CA HIS A 193 -28.10 -15.57 -10.01
C HIS A 193 -27.47 -15.55 -11.40
#